data_AF-A0A536S7J1-F1
#
_entry.id   AF-A0A536S7J1-F1
#
_cell.length_a   1.000
_cell.length_b   1.000
_cell.length_c   1.000
_cell.angle_alpha   90.00
_cell.angle_beta   90.00
_cell.angle_gamma   90.00
#
_symmetry.space_group_name_H-M   'P 1'
#
loop_
_entity.id
_entity.type
_entity.pdbx_description
1 polymer ?
#
loop_
_entity_poly.entity_id
_entity_poly.type
_entity_poly.pdbx_seq_one_letter_code
_entity_poly.pdbx_strand_id
1 'polypeptide(L)'
;MQIKALYLISITASLVIQATSAQAAGDAARGARVFQACAACHSVKPGEHMTGPSLADVWNRKAGTVRGFERYSEALKRSNVIWSDASLEQWLASPEKFIPGSGMTFPGLREKQARQDVAAFLQAASQGKAPRVEEGRGGMMMSRGKPNLKQAPPQAQVSSIEYCRDTYT
;
A
#
# COMPACT_ATOMS: atom_id res chain seq x y z
N MET A 1 4.96 -60.18 -55.96
CA MET A 1 4.91 -58.70 -56.09
C MET A 1 4.22 -58.15 -54.85
N GLN A 2 4.94 -57.33 -54.08
CA GLN A 2 4.60 -56.86 -52.73
C GLN A 2 3.69 -55.61 -52.81
N ILE A 3 2.51 -55.62 -52.20
CA ILE A 3 1.67 -54.41 -52.02
C ILE A 3 1.81 -53.98 -50.56
N LYS A 4 2.55 -52.89 -50.34
CA LYS A 4 2.82 -52.28 -49.04
C LYS A 4 1.55 -51.61 -48.52
N ALA A 5 1.11 -52.00 -47.32
CA ALA A 5 0.06 -51.32 -46.57
C ALA A 5 0.55 -49.91 -46.16
N LEU A 6 -0.07 -48.88 -46.70
CA LEU A 6 0.11 -47.50 -46.27
C LEU A 6 -0.80 -47.24 -45.06
N TYR A 7 -0.22 -47.34 -43.86
CA TYR A 7 -0.84 -46.83 -42.64
C TYR A 7 -0.82 -45.30 -42.68
N LEU A 8 -1.99 -44.69 -42.90
CA LEU A 8 -2.22 -43.27 -42.69
C LEU A 8 -2.26 -43.00 -41.18
N ILE A 9 -1.11 -42.63 -40.61
CA ILE A 9 -1.00 -42.14 -39.24
C ILE A 9 -1.68 -40.78 -39.18
N SER A 10 -2.91 -40.75 -38.68
CA SER A 10 -3.65 -39.51 -38.42
C SER A 10 -3.04 -38.84 -37.18
N ILE A 11 -2.21 -37.82 -37.37
CA ILE A 11 -1.68 -36.98 -36.29
C ILE A 11 -2.80 -36.00 -35.91
N THR A 12 -3.65 -36.37 -34.95
CA THR A 12 -4.55 -35.41 -34.31
C THR A 12 -3.73 -34.52 -33.38
N ALA A 13 -3.37 -33.34 -33.87
CA ALA A 13 -2.76 -32.29 -33.07
C ALA A 13 -3.84 -31.72 -32.11
N SER A 14 -3.94 -32.30 -30.91
CA SER A 14 -4.78 -31.76 -29.84
C SER A 14 -4.19 -30.44 -29.35
N LEU A 15 -4.76 -29.33 -29.83
CA LEU A 15 -4.46 -27.99 -29.35
C LEU A 15 -5.01 -27.83 -27.94
N VAL A 16 -4.16 -28.06 -26.93
CA VAL A 16 -4.50 -27.79 -25.53
C VAL A 16 -4.54 -26.28 -25.34
N ILE A 17 -5.76 -25.72 -25.34
CA ILE A 17 -6.00 -24.32 -24.95
C ILE A 17 -5.75 -24.25 -23.44
N GLN A 18 -4.54 -23.85 -23.06
CA GLN A 18 -4.26 -23.46 -21.69
C GLN A 18 -5.01 -22.16 -21.42
N ALA A 19 -6.12 -22.26 -20.70
CA ALA A 19 -6.76 -21.10 -20.10
C ALA A 19 -5.78 -20.53 -19.07
N THR A 20 -5.01 -19.53 -19.47
CA THR A 20 -4.31 -18.67 -18.53
C THR A 20 -5.37 -17.98 -17.70
N SER A 21 -5.59 -18.47 -16.48
CA SER A 21 -6.33 -17.73 -15.46
C SER A 21 -5.64 -16.38 -15.30
N ALA A 22 -6.19 -15.34 -15.92
CA ALA A 22 -5.79 -13.98 -15.65
C ALA A 22 -6.19 -13.71 -14.20
N GLN A 23 -5.25 -13.85 -13.26
CA GLN A 23 -5.38 -13.23 -11.94
C GLN A 23 -5.68 -11.76 -12.23
N ALA A 24 -6.92 -11.33 -11.98
CA ALA A 24 -7.30 -9.95 -12.19
C ALA A 24 -6.30 -9.06 -11.44
N ALA A 25 -5.59 -8.21 -12.18
CA ALA A 25 -4.70 -7.22 -11.62
C ALA A 25 -5.49 -6.31 -10.67
N GLY A 26 -4.82 -5.81 -9.62
CA GLY A 26 -5.46 -4.87 -8.70
C GLY A 26 -5.93 -3.60 -9.43
N ASP A 27 -7.03 -3.02 -8.95
CA ASP A 27 -7.56 -1.75 -9.44
C ASP A 27 -7.15 -0.61 -8.50
N ALA A 28 -6.36 0.33 -9.01
CA ALA A 28 -5.85 1.44 -8.20
C ALA A 28 -6.96 2.40 -7.71
N ALA A 29 -8.07 2.55 -8.43
CA ALA A 29 -9.18 3.41 -8.01
C ALA A 29 -9.97 2.77 -6.86
N ARG A 30 -10.20 1.46 -6.90
CA ARG A 30 -10.71 0.71 -5.73
C ARG A 30 -9.69 0.72 -4.59
N GLY A 31 -8.41 0.60 -4.93
CA GLY A 31 -7.30 0.65 -3.99
C GLY A 31 -7.25 1.95 -3.20
N ALA A 32 -7.57 3.08 -3.82
CA ALA A 32 -7.65 4.38 -3.16
C ALA A 32 -8.74 4.42 -2.06
N ARG A 33 -9.82 3.64 -2.21
CA ARG A 33 -10.85 3.45 -1.17
C ARG A 33 -10.34 2.57 -0.04
N VAL A 34 -9.67 1.46 -0.37
CA VAL A 34 -9.05 0.57 0.64
C VAL A 34 -7.99 1.32 1.44
N PHE A 35 -7.22 2.20 0.79
CA PHE A 35 -6.18 3.01 1.41
C PHE A 35 -6.71 3.95 2.52
N GLN A 36 -8.01 4.22 2.59
CA GLN A 36 -8.58 5.00 3.70
C GLN A 36 -8.30 4.36 5.07
N ALA A 37 -8.17 3.02 5.13
CA ALA A 37 -7.74 2.32 6.35
C ALA A 37 -6.27 2.63 6.74
N CYS A 38 -5.45 3.09 5.80
CA CYS A 38 -4.04 3.42 5.99
C CYS A 38 -3.82 4.93 6.22
N ALA A 39 -4.73 5.76 5.69
CA ALA A 39 -4.61 7.22 5.62
C ALA A 39 -4.52 7.92 6.99
N ALA A 40 -5.01 7.29 8.06
CA ALA A 40 -4.87 7.80 9.42
C ALA A 40 -3.40 7.85 9.89
N CYS A 41 -2.56 6.93 9.39
CA CYS A 41 -1.17 6.78 9.83
C CYS A 41 -0.16 7.11 8.75
N HIS A 42 -0.56 7.15 7.48
CA HIS A 42 0.36 7.27 6.35
C HIS A 42 -0.13 8.29 5.33
N SER A 43 0.81 9.13 4.88
CA SER A 43 0.66 9.94 3.67
C SER A 43 1.30 9.23 2.48
N VAL A 44 0.83 9.55 1.27
CA VAL A 44 1.49 9.22 0.00
C VAL A 44 2.29 10.39 -0.57
N LYS A 45 2.40 11.50 0.16
CA LYS A 45 3.24 12.64 -0.23
C LYS A 45 4.68 12.42 0.26
N PRO A 46 5.71 12.62 -0.60
CA PRO A 46 7.10 12.48 -0.20
C PRO A 46 7.44 13.33 1.02
N GLY A 47 8.11 12.74 2.02
CA GLY A 47 8.56 13.43 3.24
C GLY A 47 7.47 13.78 4.25
N GLU A 48 6.18 13.55 3.95
CA GLU A 48 5.10 13.77 4.92
C GLU A 48 4.94 12.55 5.83
N HIS A 49 5.73 12.50 6.89
CA HIS A 49 5.63 11.50 7.95
C HIS A 49 4.52 11.82 8.94
N MET A 50 3.79 10.80 9.39
CA MET A 50 2.75 10.91 10.41
C MET A 50 3.08 9.93 11.55
N THR A 51 2.08 9.21 12.08
CA THR A 51 2.31 8.07 12.98
C THR A 51 3.23 7.05 12.31
N GLY A 52 2.97 6.73 11.04
CA GLY A 52 3.82 5.92 10.18
C GLY A 52 4.65 6.75 9.19
N PRO A 53 5.62 6.13 8.49
CA PRO A 53 6.39 6.78 7.44
C PRO A 53 5.52 7.15 6.23
N SER A 54 6.00 8.10 5.41
CA SER A 54 5.40 8.33 4.10
C SER A 54 5.55 7.08 3.24
N LEU A 55 4.49 6.74 2.52
CA LEU A 55 4.43 5.62 1.58
C LEU A 55 4.68 6.06 0.13
N ALA A 56 5.06 7.33 -0.09
CA ALA A 56 5.60 7.75 -1.38
C ALA A 56 6.81 6.88 -1.74
N ASP A 57 6.95 6.52 -3.02
CA ASP A 57 8.07 5.75 -3.56
C ASP A 57 8.36 4.46 -2.77
N VAL A 58 7.31 3.78 -2.27
CA VAL A 58 7.45 2.56 -1.47
C VAL A 58 7.86 1.36 -2.31
N TRP A 59 7.51 1.33 -3.59
CA TRP A 59 7.81 0.21 -4.48
C TRP A 59 9.32 0.00 -4.65
N ASN A 60 9.76 -1.26 -4.57
CA ASN A 60 11.16 -1.70 -4.63
C ASN A 60 12.09 -1.12 -3.55
N ARG A 61 11.54 -0.40 -2.57
CA ARG A 61 12.32 0.14 -1.45
C ARG A 61 12.49 -0.92 -0.37
N LYS A 62 13.66 -0.92 0.29
CA LYS A 62 13.90 -1.72 1.48
C LYS A 62 12.99 -1.28 2.63
N ALA A 63 12.43 -2.23 3.36
CA ALA A 63 11.65 -1.96 4.55
C ALA A 63 12.50 -1.24 5.61
N GLY A 64 11.91 -0.26 6.31
CA GLY A 64 12.59 0.45 7.38
C GLY A 64 13.62 1.50 6.95
N THR A 65 13.63 1.94 5.68
CA THR A 65 14.68 2.85 5.16
C THR A 65 14.19 4.18 4.60
N VAL A 66 12.95 4.60 4.89
CA VAL A 66 12.49 5.93 4.45
C VAL A 66 13.27 7.01 5.19
N ARG A 67 13.92 7.89 4.43
CA ARG A 67 14.66 9.02 4.97
C ARG A 67 13.73 9.96 5.75
N GLY A 68 14.17 10.43 6.91
CA GLY A 68 13.40 11.35 7.75
C GLY A 68 12.40 10.66 8.70
N PHE A 69 12.29 9.34 8.65
CA PHE A 69 11.51 8.57 9.64
C PHE A 69 12.42 7.64 10.45
N GLU A 70 12.62 7.96 11.72
CA GLU A 70 13.54 7.22 12.61
C GLU A 70 12.84 6.17 13.47
N ARG A 71 11.53 6.32 13.68
CA ARG A 71 10.69 5.52 14.60
C ARG A 71 10.33 4.12 14.08
N TYR A 72 11.18 3.52 13.27
CA TYR A 72 10.99 2.14 12.84
C TYR A 72 11.27 1.16 13.98
N SER A 73 10.48 0.08 14.06
CA SER A 73 10.84 -1.03 14.95
C SER A 73 12.10 -1.73 14.47
N GLU A 74 12.86 -2.29 15.40
CA GLU A 74 14.07 -3.04 15.08
C GLU A 74 13.79 -4.25 14.18
N ALA A 75 12.65 -4.91 14.37
CA ALA A 75 12.20 -6.00 13.51
C ALA A 75 12.07 -5.56 12.04
N LEU A 76 11.43 -4.41 11.79
CA LEU A 76 11.24 -3.92 10.43
C LEU A 76 12.57 -3.51 9.79
N LYS A 77 13.46 -2.85 10.54
CA LYS A 77 14.81 -2.47 10.06
C LYS A 77 15.66 -3.69 9.66
N ARG A 78 15.54 -4.81 10.40
CA ARG A 78 16.34 -6.03 10.19
C ARG A 78 15.69 -7.05 9.24
N SER A 79 14.45 -6.84 8.83
CA SER A 79 13.66 -7.78 8.02
C SER A 79 14.27 -8.11 6.65
N ASN A 80 15.13 -7.23 6.11
CA ASN A 80 15.66 -7.30 4.75
C ASN A 80 14.58 -7.41 3.64
N VAL A 81 13.33 -7.11 3.97
CA VAL A 81 12.22 -7.12 3.01
C VAL A 81 12.41 -6.00 2.01
N ILE A 82 12.18 -6.32 0.73
CA ILE A 82 12.00 -5.35 -0.35
C ILE A 82 10.51 -5.31 -0.68
N TRP A 83 9.92 -4.12 -0.72
CA TRP A 83 8.50 -3.97 -1.04
C TRP A 83 8.24 -4.26 -2.51
N SER A 84 7.51 -5.33 -2.76
CA SER A 84 7.09 -5.85 -4.07
C SER A 84 5.67 -6.38 -3.95
N ASP A 85 5.06 -6.82 -5.04
CA ASP A 85 3.73 -7.45 -5.01
C ASP A 85 3.67 -8.60 -4.00
N ALA A 86 4.69 -9.47 -3.99
CA ALA A 86 4.70 -10.66 -3.13
C ALA A 86 4.89 -10.32 -1.64
N SER A 87 5.74 -9.34 -1.31
CA SER A 87 5.95 -8.96 0.09
C SER A 87 4.81 -8.08 0.61
N LEU A 88 4.23 -7.23 -0.22
CA LEU A 88 3.04 -6.45 0.14
C LEU A 88 1.82 -7.35 0.33
N GLU A 89 1.65 -8.40 -0.47
CA GLU A 89 0.55 -9.35 -0.26
C GLU A 89 0.62 -10.01 1.12
N GLN A 90 1.79 -10.49 1.53
CA GLN A 90 1.99 -11.10 2.86
C GLN A 90 1.85 -10.08 3.99
N TRP A 91 2.48 -8.92 3.83
CA TRP A 91 2.44 -7.83 4.80
C TRP A 91 1.03 -7.31 5.03
N LEU A 92 0.28 -7.06 3.95
CA LEU A 92 -1.09 -6.55 4.04
C LEU A 92 -2.05 -7.63 4.55
N ALA A 93 -1.77 -8.92 4.38
CA ALA A 93 -2.58 -9.99 4.95
C ALA A 93 -2.47 -10.05 6.48
N SER A 94 -1.27 -9.93 7.02
CA SER A 94 -1.04 -9.84 8.46
C SER A 94 0.39 -9.34 8.78
N PRO A 95 0.55 -8.07 9.16
CA PRO A 95 1.86 -7.49 9.46
C PRO A 95 2.61 -8.23 10.56
N GLU A 96 1.92 -8.56 11.66
CA GLU A 96 2.52 -9.25 12.80
C GLU A 96 2.96 -10.67 12.47
N LYS A 97 2.25 -11.37 11.58
CA LYS A 97 2.69 -12.70 11.12
C LYS A 97 3.85 -12.64 10.14
N PHE A 98 3.86 -11.63 9.27
CA PHE A 98 4.90 -11.49 8.25
C PHE A 98 6.23 -10.98 8.84
N ILE A 99 6.17 -9.99 9.72
CA ILE A 99 7.34 -9.45 10.43
C ILE A 99 6.97 -9.27 11.91
N PRO A 100 7.15 -10.33 12.73
CA PRO A 100 6.86 -10.27 14.17
C PRO A 100 7.64 -9.17 14.88
N GLY A 101 6.97 -8.44 15.78
CA GLY A 101 7.58 -7.27 16.45
C GLY A 101 7.65 -6.02 15.57
N SER A 102 6.89 -5.98 14.48
CA SER A 102 6.62 -4.76 13.73
C SER A 102 5.92 -3.73 14.63
N GLY A 103 6.32 -2.46 14.52
CA GLY A 103 5.62 -1.36 15.22
C GLY A 103 4.24 -1.01 14.64
N MET A 104 3.82 -1.67 13.55
CA MET A 104 2.53 -1.41 12.89
C MET A 104 1.44 -2.34 13.44
N THR A 105 0.58 -1.82 14.33
CA THR A 105 -0.50 -2.56 15.00
C THR A 105 -1.75 -2.79 14.14
N PHE A 106 -1.57 -2.93 12.82
CA PHE A 106 -2.68 -3.13 11.90
C PHE A 106 -3.03 -4.63 11.79
N PRO A 107 -4.30 -5.04 11.92
CA PRO A 107 -4.69 -6.46 11.91
C PRO A 107 -4.49 -7.13 10.53
N GLY A 108 -4.40 -6.36 9.46
CA GLY A 108 -4.36 -6.86 8.09
C GLY A 108 -5.70 -6.74 7.36
N LEU A 109 -5.64 -6.92 6.03
CA LEU A 109 -6.79 -6.97 5.12
C LEU A 109 -7.07 -8.44 4.79
N ARG A 110 -8.24 -8.93 5.19
CA ARG A 110 -8.66 -10.33 4.96
C ARG A 110 -8.85 -10.64 3.48
N GLU A 111 -9.54 -9.74 2.78
CA GLU A 111 -9.90 -9.94 1.38
C GLU A 111 -8.68 -9.79 0.47
N LYS A 112 -8.39 -10.85 -0.29
CA LYS A 112 -7.27 -10.87 -1.23
C LYS A 112 -7.39 -9.75 -2.28
N GLN A 113 -8.59 -9.53 -2.81
CA GLN A 113 -8.80 -8.47 -3.80
C GLN A 113 -8.52 -7.09 -3.22
N ALA A 114 -8.87 -6.83 -1.95
CA ALA A 114 -8.58 -5.55 -1.30
C ALA A 114 -7.08 -5.32 -1.16
N ARG A 115 -6.29 -6.36 -0.86
CA ARG A 115 -4.82 -6.28 -0.84
C ARG A 115 -4.24 -5.97 -2.21
N GLN A 116 -4.72 -6.65 -3.24
CA GLN A 116 -4.28 -6.41 -4.62
C GLN A 116 -4.62 -4.99 -5.09
N ASP A 117 -5.84 -4.53 -4.79
CA ASP A 117 -6.29 -3.18 -5.16
C ASP A 117 -5.45 -2.10 -4.44
N VAL A 118 -5.21 -2.21 -3.13
CA VAL A 118 -4.38 -1.22 -2.41
C VAL A 118 -2.91 -1.28 -2.82
N ALA A 119 -2.39 -2.47 -3.15
CA ALA A 119 -1.04 -2.61 -3.70
C ALA A 119 -0.94 -1.89 -5.06
N ALA A 120 -1.91 -2.06 -5.96
CA ALA A 120 -1.97 -1.31 -7.22
C ALA A 120 -2.03 0.22 -7.01
N PHE A 121 -2.78 0.67 -5.99
CA PHE A 121 -2.77 2.09 -5.61
C PHE A 121 -1.41 2.57 -5.13
N LEU A 122 -0.72 1.82 -4.25
CA LEU A 122 0.62 2.18 -3.75
C LEU A 122 1.68 2.18 -4.86
N GLN A 123 1.55 1.28 -5.84
CA GLN A 123 2.40 1.26 -7.01
C GLN A 123 2.19 2.51 -7.87
N ALA A 124 0.93 2.86 -8.13
CA ALA A 124 0.59 4.09 -8.84
C ALA A 124 1.08 5.34 -8.09
N ALA A 125 0.92 5.39 -6.76
CA ALA A 125 1.41 6.47 -5.90
C ALA A 125 2.94 6.63 -5.99
N SER A 126 3.67 5.52 -6.01
CA SER A 126 5.13 5.49 -6.17
C SER A 126 5.60 5.94 -7.57
N GLN A 127 4.68 6.12 -8.52
CA GLN A 127 4.96 6.65 -9.85
C GLN A 127 4.38 8.07 -10.04
N GLY A 128 3.83 8.68 -8.98
CA GLY A 128 3.12 9.97 -9.07
C GLY A 128 1.79 9.89 -9.85
N LYS A 129 1.24 8.69 -10.04
CA LYS A 129 0.03 8.38 -10.83
C LYS A 129 -1.15 7.90 -9.99
N ALA A 130 -1.10 8.07 -8.66
CA ALA A 130 -2.19 7.62 -7.79
C ALA A 130 -3.53 8.25 -8.21
N PRO A 131 -4.59 7.45 -8.41
CA PRO A 131 -5.93 7.98 -8.57
C PRO A 131 -6.27 8.86 -7.37
N ARG A 132 -6.80 10.05 -7.62
CA ARG A 132 -7.50 10.80 -6.58
C ARG A 132 -8.76 10.00 -6.25
N VAL A 133 -9.00 9.76 -4.97
CA VAL A 133 -10.32 9.30 -4.53
C VAL A 133 -11.29 10.33 -5.10
N GLU A 134 -12.19 9.93 -6.01
CA GLU A 134 -13.32 10.79 -6.37
C GLU A 134 -14.10 11.02 -5.08
N GLU A 135 -13.87 12.20 -4.49
CA GLU A 135 -14.55 12.69 -3.30
C GLU A 135 -16.02 12.90 -3.66
N GLY A 136 -16.79 11.83 -3.58
CA GLY A 136 -18.24 11.90 -3.59
C GLY A 136 -18.70 12.73 -2.39
N ARG A 137 -19.03 14.00 -2.64
CA ARG A 137 -19.91 14.87 -1.82
C ARG A 137 -19.73 14.71 -0.29
N GLY A 138 -18.56 15.05 0.23
CA GLY A 138 -18.31 15.07 1.67
C GLY A 138 -17.23 16.08 2.08
N GLY A 139 -17.63 17.33 2.35
CA GLY A 139 -16.90 18.26 3.20
C GLY A 139 -15.84 19.14 2.53
N MET A 140 -16.20 20.40 2.26
CA MET A 140 -15.34 21.48 1.77
C MET A 140 -14.17 21.90 2.72
N MET A 141 -13.82 21.08 3.73
CA MET A 141 -12.82 21.43 4.75
C MET A 141 -11.50 20.66 4.67
N MET A 142 -11.42 19.54 3.94
CA MET A 142 -10.19 18.71 3.91
C MET A 142 -9.22 19.05 2.76
N SER A 143 -9.61 19.95 1.85
CA SER A 143 -8.84 20.28 0.64
C SER A 143 -7.95 21.53 0.78
N ARG A 144 -8.04 22.27 1.89
CA ARG A 144 -7.08 23.33 2.20
C ARG A 144 -5.87 22.69 2.87
N GLY A 145 -4.71 22.77 2.22
CA GLY A 145 -3.45 22.29 2.78
C GLY A 145 -3.27 22.75 4.24
N LYS A 146 -2.65 21.89 5.07
CA LYS A 146 -2.41 22.18 6.48
C LYS A 146 -1.77 23.57 6.62
N PRO A 147 -2.36 24.50 7.40
CA PRO A 147 -1.77 25.81 7.63
C PRO A 147 -0.35 25.67 8.20
N ASN A 148 0.58 26.52 7.77
CA ASN A 148 1.89 26.56 8.39
C ASN A 148 1.77 27.20 9.78
N LEU A 149 1.68 26.37 10.82
CA LEU A 149 1.51 26.85 12.20
C LEU A 149 2.70 27.70 12.67
N LYS A 150 3.89 27.57 12.06
CA LYS A 150 5.03 28.45 12.34
C LYS A 150 4.82 29.90 11.85
N GLN A 151 3.82 30.10 10.98
CA GLN A 151 3.43 31.41 10.44
C GLN A 151 2.06 31.84 10.98
N ALA A 152 1.57 31.23 12.06
CA ALA A 152 0.30 31.61 12.66
C ALA A 152 0.35 33.08 13.13
N PRO A 153 -0.70 33.88 12.87
CA PRO A 153 -0.76 35.26 13.35
C PRO A 153 -0.72 35.29 14.89
N PRO A 154 -0.28 36.40 15.52
CA PRO A 154 -0.11 36.46 16.98
C PRO A 154 -1.34 36.02 17.79
N GLN A 155 -2.54 36.27 17.26
CA GLN A 155 -3.81 35.92 17.90
C GLN A 155 -4.12 34.40 17.87
N ALA A 156 -3.45 33.66 16.98
CA ALA A 156 -3.60 32.21 16.84
C ALA A 156 -2.43 31.43 17.47
N GLN A 157 -1.50 32.11 18.15
CA GLN A 157 -0.41 31.49 18.87
C GLN A 157 -0.85 31.20 20.31
N VAL A 158 -0.66 29.97 20.76
CA VAL A 158 -0.89 29.59 22.15
C VAL A 158 0.19 30.24 23.02
N SER A 159 -0.16 31.26 23.80
CA SER A 159 0.76 32.03 24.63
C SER A 159 0.97 31.46 26.04
N SER A 160 0.00 30.70 26.55
CA SER A 160 0.10 29.97 27.82
C SER A 160 -0.80 28.74 27.78
N ILE A 161 -0.37 27.68 28.46
CA ILE A 161 -1.17 26.49 28.74
C ILE A 161 -1.20 26.36 30.26
N GLU A 162 -2.28 26.82 30.87
CA GLU A 162 -2.41 26.85 32.34
C GLU A 162 -2.91 25.50 32.89
N TYR A 163 -3.51 24.66 32.03
CA TYR A 163 -3.99 23.34 32.42
C TYR A 163 -4.06 22.37 31.23
N CYS A 164 -3.00 21.56 31.03
CA CYS A 164 -3.09 20.34 30.24
C CYS A 164 -3.21 19.17 31.21
N ARG A 165 -4.44 18.74 31.51
CA ARG A 165 -4.63 17.36 32.01
C ARG A 165 -4.40 16.43 30.83
N ASP A 166 -3.28 15.75 30.85
CA ASP A 166 -2.97 14.62 30.00
C ASP A 166 -3.95 13.48 30.29
N THR A 167 -4.91 13.27 29.40
CA THR A 167 -5.88 12.15 29.46
C THR A 167 -5.27 10.78 29.15
N TYR A 168 -3.96 10.61 29.36
CA TYR A 168 -3.28 9.33 29.24
C TYR A 168 -3.09 8.73 30.64
N THR A 169 -4.16 8.13 31.16
CA THR A 169 -4.12 7.19 32.30
C THR A 169 -4.27 5.77 31.81
#